data_AF-E8WWG6-F1
#
_entry.id   AF-E8WWG6-F1
#
_cell.length_a   1.000
_cell.length_b   1.000
_cell.length_c   1.000
_cell.angle_alpha   90.00
_cell.angle_beta   90.00
_cell.angle_gamma   90.00
#
_symmetry.space_group_name_H-M   'P 1'
#
loop_
_entity.id
_entity.type
_entity.pdbx_description
1 polymer ?
#
loop_
_entity_poly.entity_id
_entity_poly.type
_entity_poly.pdbx_seq_one_letter_code
_entity_poly.pdbx_strand_id
1 'polypeptide(L)'
;MATFEDKLTALEAVVERLERGELSLDESVRLFEEGVQLSNSCKAELERAEGRVQVLVETRGNGKVEDLELPDTGDDEEEDDDEIEDLG
;
A
#
# COMPACT_ATOMS: atom_id res chain seq x y z
N MET A 1 15.42 -12.17 10.71
CA MET A 1 14.09 -11.80 10.17
C MET A 1 14.05 -10.29 10.24
N ALA A 2 13.84 -9.59 9.13
CA ALA A 2 13.72 -8.12 9.14
C ALA A 2 12.44 -7.72 9.90
N THR A 3 12.49 -6.62 10.66
CA THR A 3 11.31 -6.09 11.38
C THR A 3 10.35 -5.38 10.43
N PHE A 4 9.19 -4.97 10.94
CA PHE A 4 8.26 -4.13 10.20
C PHE A 4 8.92 -2.82 9.77
N GLU A 5 9.60 -2.15 10.70
CA GLU A 5 10.29 -0.88 10.50
C GLU A 5 11.40 -1.02 9.45
N ASP A 6 12.17 -2.12 9.49
CA ASP A 6 13.20 -2.40 8.47
C ASP A 6 12.59 -2.48 7.05
N LYS A 7 11.43 -3.14 6.91
CA LYS A 7 10.74 -3.30 5.63
C LYS A 7 10.12 -2.00 5.15
N LEU A 8 9.56 -1.22 6.07
CA LEU A 8 9.00 0.10 5.75
C LEU A 8 10.09 1.05 5.27
N THR A 9 11.23 1.11 5.96
CA THR A 9 12.38 1.92 5.53
C THR A 9 12.93 1.46 4.18
N ALA A 10 12.97 0.14 3.92
CA ALA A 10 13.36 -0.37 2.61
C ALA A 10 12.37 0.07 1.50
N LEU A 11 11.07 0.02 1.78
CA LEU A 11 10.03 0.46 0.84
C LEU A 11 10.13 1.96 0.54
N GLU A 12 10.33 2.80 1.57
CA GLU A 12 10.54 4.24 1.40
C GLU A 12 11.76 4.52 0.51
N ALA A 13 12.86 3.80 0.70
CA ALA A 13 14.04 3.94 -0.14
C ALA A 13 13.81 3.50 -1.60
N VAL A 14 12.99 2.47 -1.82
CA VAL A 14 12.58 2.05 -3.17
C VAL A 14 11.76 3.15 -3.86
N VAL A 15 10.76 3.70 -3.16
CA VAL A 15 9.92 4.79 -3.67
C VAL A 15 10.77 6.02 -4.00
N GLU A 16 11.63 6.44 -3.09
CA GLU A 16 12.52 7.60 -3.31
C GLU A 16 13.40 7.41 -4.56
N ARG A 17 13.89 6.19 -4.80
CA ARG A 17 14.68 5.88 -6.01
C ARG A 17 13.85 5.92 -7.28
N LEU A 18 12.61 5.42 -7.24
CA LEU A 18 11.69 5.45 -8.38
C LEU A 18 11.31 6.89 -8.75
N GLU A 19 11.07 7.76 -7.76
CA GLU A 19 10.69 9.15 -7.96
C GLU A 19 11.81 10.04 -8.54
N ARG A 20 13.08 9.69 -8.31
CA ARG A 20 14.22 10.44 -8.86
C ARG A 20 14.31 10.39 -10.40
N GLY A 21 13.74 9.36 -11.03
CA GLY A 21 13.64 9.28 -12.50
C GLY A 21 14.97 9.07 -13.25
N GLU A 22 16.07 8.77 -12.56
CA GLU A 22 17.40 8.55 -13.16
C GLU A 22 17.67 7.08 -13.53
N LEU A 23 16.64 6.22 -13.45
CA LEU A 23 16.76 4.77 -13.59
C LEU A 23 16.55 4.31 -15.04
N SER A 24 17.28 3.27 -15.44
CA SER A 24 16.94 2.55 -16.67
C SER A 24 15.62 1.78 -16.52
N LEU A 25 14.96 1.43 -17.63
CA LEU A 25 13.70 0.67 -17.61
C LEU A 25 13.82 -0.64 -16.80
N ASP A 26 14.92 -1.39 -17.00
CA ASP A 26 15.13 -2.66 -16.30
C ASP A 26 15.29 -2.46 -14.79
N GLU A 27 15.98 -1.39 -14.37
CA GLU A 27 16.11 -1.03 -12.96
C GLU A 27 14.79 -0.57 -12.35
N SER A 28 14.01 0.23 -13.09
CA SER A 28 12.69 0.68 -12.65
C SER A 28 11.74 -0.50 -12.44
N VAL A 29 11.74 -1.49 -13.35
CA VAL A 29 10.91 -2.70 -13.22
C VAL A 29 11.33 -3.51 -11.99
N ARG A 30 12.64 -3.73 -11.78
CA ARG A 30 13.13 -4.47 -10.60
C ARG A 30 12.77 -3.78 -9.29
N LEU A 31 12.95 -2.46 -9.21
CA LEU A 31 12.60 -1.69 -8.02
C LEU A 31 11.10 -1.69 -7.77
N PHE A 32 10.28 -1.62 -8.82
CA PHE A 32 8.84 -1.74 -8.69
C PHE A 32 8.43 -3.11 -8.12
N GLU A 33 8.98 -4.21 -8.65
CA GLU A 33 8.73 -5.56 -8.13
C GLU A 33 9.14 -5.69 -6.65
N GLU A 34 10.31 -5.14 -6.28
CA GLU A 34 10.77 -5.09 -4.90
C GLU A 34 9.81 -4.29 -4.00
N GLY A 35 9.38 -3.11 -4.46
CA GLY A 35 8.44 -2.26 -3.74
C GLY A 35 7.09 -2.96 -3.50
N VAL A 36 6.55 -3.66 -4.50
CA VAL A 36 5.31 -4.44 -4.35
C VAL A 36 5.49 -5.57 -3.32
N GLN A 37 6.63 -6.27 -3.32
CA GLN A 37 6.90 -7.33 -2.34
C GLN A 37 7.01 -6.79 -0.92
N LEU A 38 7.69 -5.65 -0.74
CA LEU A 38 7.82 -4.98 0.56
C LEU A 38 6.46 -4.48 1.06
N SER A 39 5.68 -3.81 0.21
CA SER A 39 4.33 -3.32 0.52
C SER A 39 3.41 -4.46 1.00
N ASN A 40 3.36 -5.56 0.24
CA ASN A 40 2.58 -6.74 0.63
C ASN A 40 3.05 -7.35 1.95
N SER A 41 4.35 -7.33 2.22
CA SER A 41 4.91 -7.83 3.47
C SER A 41 4.51 -6.97 4.67
N CYS A 42 4.55 -5.64 4.51
CA CYS A 42 4.10 -4.68 5.52
C CYS A 42 2.60 -4.85 5.81
N LYS A 43 1.78 -4.93 4.76
CA LYS A 43 0.33 -5.15 4.88
C LYS A 43 0.02 -6.44 5.66
N ALA A 44 0.66 -7.55 5.30
CA ALA A 44 0.45 -8.82 5.98
C ALA A 44 0.89 -8.81 7.47
N GLU A 45 1.85 -7.96 7.85
CA GLU A 45 2.20 -7.80 9.27
C GLU A 45 1.20 -6.95 10.04
N LEU A 46 0.69 -5.88 9.41
CA LEU A 46 -0.36 -5.04 9.99
C LEU A 46 -1.65 -5.84 10.20
N GLU A 47 -2.09 -6.62 9.22
CA GLU A 47 -3.27 -7.50 9.33
C GLU A 47 -3.13 -8.50 10.49
N ARG A 48 -1.94 -9.08 10.67
CA ARG A 48 -1.67 -9.98 11.82
C ARG A 48 -1.69 -9.24 13.14
N ALA A 49 -1.17 -8.01 13.20
CA ALA A 49 -1.19 -7.20 14.40
C ALA A 49 -2.63 -6.80 14.77
N GLU A 50 -3.42 -6.37 13.78
CA GLU A 50 -4.83 -6.03 13.92
C GLU A 50 -5.64 -7.21 14.47
N GLY A 51 -5.53 -8.40 13.87
CA GLY A 51 -6.24 -9.59 14.34
C GLY A 51 -5.88 -9.96 15.78
N ARG A 52 -4.62 -9.76 16.20
CA ARG A 52 -4.21 -9.96 17.59
C ARG A 52 -4.84 -8.94 18.54
N VAL A 53 -4.93 -7.67 18.13
CA VAL A 53 -5.60 -6.62 18.90
C VAL A 53 -7.09 -6.92 19.03
N GLN A 54 -7.76 -7.32 17.95
CA GLN A 54 -9.18 -7.67 17.94
C GLN A 54 -9.49 -8.79 18.95
N VAL A 55 -8.74 -9.89 18.92
CA VAL A 55 -8.90 -11.00 19.88
C VAL A 55 -8.73 -10.54 21.33
N LEU A 56 -7.75 -9.66 21.60
CA LEU A 56 -7.52 -9.12 22.94
C LEU A 56 -8.68 -8.24 23.42
N VAL A 57 -9.25 -7.42 22.53
CA VAL A 57 -10.38 -6.53 22.83
C VAL A 57 -11.65 -7.36 23.10
N GLU A 58 -11.93 -8.36 22.28
CA GLU A 58 -13.06 -9.28 22.45
C GLU A 58 -12.96 -10.08 23.76
N THR A 59 -11.77 -10.59 24.08
CA THR A 59 -11.53 -11.38 25.31
C THR A 59 -11.71 -10.55 26.59
N ARG A 60 -11.52 -9.23 26.53
CA ARG A 60 -11.68 -8.32 27.69
C ARG A 60 -13.10 -7.79 27.89
N GLY A 61 -14.06 -8.22 27.07
CA GLY A 61 -15.49 -8.13 27.35
C GLY A 61 -16.15 -6.73 27.27
N ASN A 62 -15.53 -5.71 26.66
CA ASN A 62 -16.19 -4.39 26.60
C ASN A 62 -15.81 -3.48 25.40
N GLY A 63 -15.39 -4.02 24.26
CA GLY A 63 -15.09 -3.19 23.08
C GLY A 63 -15.63 -3.82 21.81
N LYS A 64 -16.79 -3.37 21.36
CA LYS A 64 -17.18 -3.55 19.96
C LYS A 64 -16.20 -2.68 19.18
N VAL A 65 -15.20 -3.27 18.52
CA VAL A 65 -14.44 -2.56 17.48
C VAL A 65 -15.40 -2.55 16.30
N GLU A 66 -16.25 -1.52 16.25
CA GLU A 66 -17.00 -1.25 15.02
C GLU A 66 -15.95 -1.02 13.94
N ASP A 67 -16.06 -1.81 12.87
CA ASP A 67 -15.13 -1.91 11.76
C ASP A 67 -14.47 -0.55 11.51
N LEU A 68 -13.14 -0.48 11.65
CA LEU A 68 -12.42 0.63 11.04
C LEU A 68 -12.65 0.49 9.54
N GLU A 69 -13.67 1.17 9.03
CA GLU A 69 -13.80 1.45 7.60
C GLU A 69 -12.59 2.29 7.23
N LEU A 70 -11.50 1.61 6.86
CA LEU A 70 -10.40 2.24 6.15
C LEU A 70 -11.04 2.83 4.90
N PRO A 71 -10.86 4.14 4.62
CA PRO A 71 -11.36 4.70 3.39
C PRO A 71 -10.79 3.84 2.26
N ASP A 72 -11.71 3.27 1.48
CA ASP A 72 -11.40 2.65 0.21
C ASP A 72 -10.71 3.77 -0.59
N THR A 73 -9.37 3.72 -0.67
CA THR A 73 -8.64 4.54 -1.64
C THR A 73 -8.91 3.88 -2.99
N GLY A 74 -10.18 3.93 -3.39
CA GLY A 74 -10.60 3.60 -4.72
C GLY A 74 -9.80 4.50 -5.62
N ASP A 75 -9.06 3.88 -6.53
CA ASP A 75 -8.68 4.50 -7.77
C ASP A 75 -9.89 5.30 -8.26
N ASP A 76 -9.84 6.63 -8.13
CA ASP A 76 -10.60 7.52 -8.99
C ASP A 76 -10.05 7.23 -10.38
N GLU A 77 -10.63 6.22 -11.03
CA GLU A 77 -10.62 6.08 -12.47
C GLU A 77 -11.19 7.40 -13.00
N GLU A 78 -10.29 8.33 -13.32
CA GLU A 78 -10.59 9.44 -14.23
C GLU A 78 -10.94 8.78 -15.58
N GLU A 79 -12.19 8.34 -15.72
CA GLU A 79 -12.83 8.13 -17.02
C GLU A 79 -12.96 9.51 -17.71
N ASP A 80 -11.83 10.07 -18.15
CA ASP A 80 -11.81 11.09 -19.20
C ASP A 80 -11.98 10.37 -20.56
N ASP A 81 -13.13 9.71 -20.75
CA ASP A 81 -13.59 9.26 -22.07
C ASP A 81 -14.60 10.28 -22.62
N ASP A 82 -14.18 10.88 -23.74
CA ASP A 82 -14.99 11.43 -24.83
C ASP A 82 -15.73 12.78 -24.67
N GLU A 83 -15.11 13.84 -25.21
CA GLU A 83 -15.68 14.47 -26.41
C GLU A 83 -14.59 15.16 -27.27
N ILE A 84 -14.04 14.41 -28.24
CA ILE A 84 -13.44 15.01 -29.43
C ILE A 84 -14.60 15.56 -30.28
N GLU A 85 -14.95 16.84 -30.12
CA GLU A 85 -15.68 17.55 -31.18
C GLU A 85 -14.70 17.93 -32.30
N ASP A 86 -14.46 16.97 -33.20
CA ASP A 86 -14.04 17.24 -34.57
C ASP A 86 -15.22 17.84 -35.34
N LEU A 87 -15.26 19.16 -35.50
CA LEU A 87 -16.02 19.81 -36.56
C LEU A 87 -15.29 21.05 -37.09
N GLY A 88 -14.58 20.86 -38.20
CA GLY A 88 -14.66 21.72 -39.41
C GLY A 88 -13.97 23.08 -39.39
#